data_AF-A0A975J6C1-F1
#
_entry.id   AF-A0A975J6C1-F1
#
_cell.length_a   1.000
_cell.length_b   1.000
_cell.length_c   1.000
_cell.angle_alpha   90.00
_cell.angle_beta   90.00
_cell.angle_gamma   90.00
#
_symmetry.space_group_name_H-M   'P 1'
#
loop_
_entity.id
_entity.type
_entity.pdbx_description
1 polymer ?
#
loop_
_entity_poly.entity_id
_entity_poly.type
_entity_poly.pdbx_seq_one_letter_code
_entity_poly.pdbx_strand_id
1 'polypeptide(L)' 'MSRRGPLDPNAVKALNEMRLEIAKELGVTNNIIAEKDNTHIYEQIKIGGKIGGNMTRRLVEIGQNQLINKKQ' A
#
# COMPACT_ATOMS: atom_id res chain seq x y z
N MET A 1 3.66 -2.81 21.14
CA MET A 1 3.43 -2.91 19.68
C MET A 1 1.93 -3.01 19.43
N SER A 2 1.36 -2.15 18.58
CA SER A 2 -0.03 -2.30 18.15
C SER A 2 -0.16 -3.57 17.29
N ARG A 3 -1.07 -4.47 17.64
CA ARG A 3 -1.30 -5.74 16.90
C ARG A 3 -1.81 -5.53 15.47
N ARG A 4 -2.13 -4.30 15.05
CA ARG A 4 -2.80 -3.98 13.76
C ARG A 4 -2.27 -2.71 13.06
N GLY A 5 -1.02 -2.33 13.28
CA GLY A 5 -0.42 -1.14 12.66
C GLY A 5 0.90 -1.42 11.95
N PRO A 6 1.45 -0.45 11.18
CA PRO A 6 2.79 -0.54 10.64
C PRO A 6 3.83 -0.82 11.71
N LEU A 7 4.94 -1.47 11.30
CA LEU A 7 6.05 -1.81 12.19
C LEU A 7 6.65 -0.56 12.86
N ASP A 8 6.77 0.53 12.09
CA ASP A 8 7.14 1.86 12.57
C ASP A 8 5.89 2.77 12.54
N PRO A 9 5.41 3.27 13.70
CA PRO A 9 4.29 4.20 13.77
C PRO A 9 4.51 5.50 12.99
N ASN A 10 5.75 5.97 12.83
CA ASN A 10 6.03 7.20 12.09
C ASN A 10 5.83 7.02 10.58
N ALA A 11 5.88 5.78 10.08
CA ALA A 11 5.70 5.47 8.68
C ALA A 11 4.23 5.54 8.22
N VAL A 12 3.26 5.64 9.14
CA VAL A 12 1.82 5.61 8.82
C VAL A 12 1.44 6.64 7.73
N LYS A 13 1.96 7.87 7.82
CA LYS A 13 1.66 8.92 6.85
C LYS A 13 2.18 8.56 5.46
N ALA A 14 3.47 8.20 5.36
CA ALA A 14 4.11 7.83 4.09
C ALA A 14 3.49 6.57 3.48
N LEU A 15 3.12 5.58 4.29
CA LEU A 15 2.44 4.36 3.82
C LEU A 15 1.03 4.66 3.29
N ASN A 16 0.31 5.60 3.91
CA ASN A 16 -0.99 6.05 3.40
C ASN A 16 -0.86 6.77 2.05
N GLU A 17 0.15 7.62 1.90
CA GLU A 17 0.46 8.29 0.63
C GLU A 17 0.80 7.26 -0.46
N MET A 18 1.71 6.32 -0.19
CA MET A 18 2.05 5.23 -1.10
C MET A 18 0.84 4.38 -1.49
N ARG A 19 -0.06 4.09 -0.54
CA ARG A 19 -1.31 3.36 -0.81
C ARG A 19 -2.16 4.11 -1.83
N LEU A 20 -2.29 5.43 -1.70
CA LEU A 20 -3.06 6.27 -2.62
C LEU A 20 -2.40 6.38 -3.99
N GLU A 21 -1.08 6.47 -4.06
CA GLU A 21 -0.32 6.47 -5.31
C GLU A 21 -0.53 5.18 -6.09
N ILE A 22 -0.32 4.02 -5.44
CA ILE A 22 -0.52 2.72 -6.07
C ILE A 22 -1.99 2.51 -6.48
N ALA A 23 -2.94 2.98 -5.67
CA ALA A 23 -4.35 2.94 -6.04
C ALA A 23 -4.63 3.73 -7.34
N LYS A 24 -4.05 4.93 -7.47
CA LYS A 24 -4.14 5.74 -8.69
C LYS A 24 -3.51 5.03 -9.90
N GLU A 25 -2.34 4.43 -9.74
CA GLU A 25 -1.64 3.69 -10.81
C GLU A 25 -2.42 2.46 -11.28
N LEU A 26 -3.10 1.78 -10.36
CA LEU A 26 -3.96 0.64 -10.67
C LEU A 26 -5.31 1.06 -11.29
N GLY A 27 -5.53 2.36 -11.53
CA GLY A 27 -6.77 2.88 -12.09
C GLY A 27 -7.96 2.74 -11.15
N VAL A 28 -7.72 2.61 -9.84
CA VAL A 28 -8.79 2.52 -8.84
C VAL A 28 -9.37 3.91 -8.65
N THR A 29 -10.49 4.18 -9.29
CA THR A 29 -11.22 5.43 -9.13
C THR A 29 -11.69 5.56 -7.68
N ASN A 30 -11.59 6.76 -7.10
CA ASN A 30 -11.96 7.04 -5.70
C ASN A 30 -13.34 6.50 -5.29
N ASN A 31 -14.26 6.32 -6.25
CA ASN A 31 -15.60 5.76 -6.05
C ASN A 31 -15.56 4.32 -5.51
N ILE A 32 -14.60 3.48 -5.92
CA ILE A 32 -14.49 2.08 -5.42
C ILE A 32 -14.01 2.04 -3.97
N ILE A 33 -13.27 3.06 -3.54
CA ILE A 33 -12.74 3.19 -2.18
C ILE A 33 -13.77 3.85 -1.25
N ALA A 34 -14.64 4.70 -1.80
CA ALA A 34 -15.63 5.48 -1.04
C ALA A 34 -16.99 4.78 -0.93
N GLU A 35 -17.39 3.97 -1.91
CA GLU A 35 -18.69 3.31 -1.91
C GLU A 35 -18.71 2.09 -0.99
N LYS A 36 -19.33 2.30 0.17
CA LYS A 36 -19.68 1.29 1.18
C LYS A 36 -20.87 0.43 0.72
N ASP A 37 -21.08 0.30 -0.59
CA ASP A 37 -22.11 -0.57 -1.13
C ASP A 37 -21.54 -1.99 -1.26
N ASN A 38 -22.21 -2.92 -0.59
CA ASN A 38 -21.80 -4.33 -0.47
C ASN A 38 -21.83 -5.10 -1.81
N THR A 39 -22.22 -4.45 -2.90
CA THR A 39 -22.34 -5.04 -4.25
C THR A 39 -20.98 -5.39 -4.87
N HIS A 40 -19.88 -4.78 -4.43
CA HIS A 40 -18.55 -5.00 -5.02
C HIS A 40 -17.46 -5.47 -4.02
N ILE A 41 -17.85 -6.09 -2.90
CA ILE A 41 -16.92 -6.57 -1.85
C ILE A 41 -15.76 -7.41 -2.42
N TYR A 42 -16.05 -8.34 -3.33
CA TYR A 42 -15.02 -9.19 -3.94
C TYR A 42 -13.97 -8.39 -4.72
N GLU A 43 -14.41 -7.34 -5.43
CA GLU A 43 -13.51 -6.48 -6.20
C GLU A 43 -12.67 -5.60 -5.28
N GLN A 44 -13.27 -5.05 -4.22
CA GLN A 44 -12.56 -4.29 -3.20
C GLN A 44 -11.47 -5.11 -2.50
N ILE A 45 -11.76 -6.39 -2.17
CA ILE A 45 -10.77 -7.29 -1.56
C ILE A 45 -9.61 -7.57 -2.54
N LYS A 46 -9.91 -7.85 -3.82
CA LYS A 46 -8.87 -8.08 -4.84
C LYS A 46 -8.00 -6.84 -5.05
N ILE A 47 -8.63 -5.67 -5.13
CA ILE A 47 -7.92 -4.39 -5.27
C ILE A 47 -7.05 -4.12 -4.05
N GLY A 48 -7.59 -4.28 -2.83
CA GLY A 48 -6.82 -4.13 -1.60
C GLY A 48 -5.61 -5.08 -1.54
N GLY A 49 -5.78 -6.33 -1.96
CA GLY A 49 -4.69 -7.29 -2.08
C GLY A 49 -3.61 -6.88 -3.08
N LYS A 50 -4.01 -6.40 -4.28
CA LYS A 50 -3.08 -5.88 -5.29
C LYS A 50 -2.29 -4.68 -4.79
N ILE A 51 -2.98 -3.72 -4.14
CA ILE A 51 -2.33 -2.53 -3.56
C ILE A 51 -1.33 -2.94 -2.49
N GLY A 52 -1.73 -3.77 -1.53
CA GLY A 52 -0.85 -4.23 -0.44
C GLY A 52 0.37 -5.02 -0.94
N GLY A 53 0.19 -5.86 -1.97
CA GLY A 53 1.28 -6.58 -2.62
C GLY A 53 2.28 -5.64 -3.29
N ASN A 54 1.81 -4.63 -4.02
CA ASN A 54 2.66 -3.63 -4.65
C ASN A 54 3.38 -2.73 -3.62
N MET A 55 2.72 -2.37 -2.51
CA MET A 55 3.38 -1.65 -1.41
C MET A 55 4.56 -2.45 -0.86
N THR A 56 4.34 -3.75 -0.60
CA THR A 56 5.42 -4.63 -0.09
C THR A 56 6.57 -4.72 -1.07
N ARG A 57 6.29 -4.89 -2.37
CA ARG A 57 7.33 -4.93 -3.41
C ARG A 57 8.18 -3.65 -3.41
N ARG A 58 7.55 -2.47 -3.41
CA ARG A 58 8.27 -1.17 -3.37
C ARG A 58 9.13 -1.00 -2.13
N LEU A 59 8.61 -1.38 -0.96
CA LEU A 59 9.36 -1.29 0.29
C LEU A 59 10.62 -2.18 0.25
N VAL A 60 10.51 -3.37 -0.33
CA VAL A 60 11.65 -4.28 -0.52
C VAL A 60 12.66 -3.68 -1.50
N GLU A 61 12.22 -3.13 -2.64
CA GLU A 61 13.09 -2.47 -3.62
C GLU A 61 13.86 -1.29 -3.00
N ILE A 62 13.17 -0.43 -2.23
CA ILE A 62 13.81 0.68 -1.50
C ILE A 62 14.86 0.15 -0.51
N GLY A 63 14.51 -0.89 0.25
CA GLY A 63 15.44 -1.53 1.18
C GLY A 63 16.67 -2.12 0.49
N GLN A 64 16.48 -2.81 -0.65
CA GLN A 64 17.57 -3.36 -1.46
C GLN A 64 18.50 -2.25 -1.96
N ASN A 65 17.95 -1.17 -2.52
CA ASN A 65 18.74 -0.04 -3.00
C ASN A 65 19.52 0.64 -1.87
N GLN A 66 18.90 0.84 -0.70
CA GLN A 66 19.59 1.42 0.46
C GLN A 66 20.72 0.52 0.98
N LEU A 67 20.54 -0.81 0.96
CA LEU A 67 21.57 -1.75 1.37
C LEU A 67 22.74 -1.82 0.39
N ILE A 68 22.47 -1.74 -0.91
CA ILE A 68 23.51 -1.67 -1.96
C ILE A 68 24.29 -0.36 -1.85
N ASN A 69 23.60 0.76 -1.72
CA ASN A 69 24.23 2.08 -1.65
C ASN A 69 25.02 2.32 -0.34
N LYS A 70 24.72 1.58 0.73
CA LYS A 70 25.51 1.59 1.97
C LYS A 70 26.82 0.80 1.90
N LYS A 71 27.01 -0.04 0.87
CA LYS A 71 28.22 -0.84 0.67
C LYS A 71 29.26 -0.15 -0.23
N GLN A 72 29.00 1.07 -0.70
CA GLN A 72 29.97 1.95 -1.36
C GLN A 72 30.42 3.04 -0.41
#